data_AF-A0A5E4D9T6-F1
#
_entry.id   AF-A0A5E4D9T6-F1
#
_cell.length_a   1.000
_cell.length_b   1.000
_cell.length_c   1.000
_cell.angle_alpha   90.00
_cell.angle_beta   90.00
_cell.angle_gamma   90.00
#
_symmetry.space_group_name_H-M   'P 1'
#
loop_
_entity.id
_entity.type
_entity.pdbx_description
1 polymer ?
#
loop_
_entity_poly.entity_id
_entity_poly.type
_entity_poly.pdbx_seq_one_letter_code
_entity_poly.pdbx_strand_id
1 'polypeptide(L)'
;AFMIPFLILLVVEGMPLLYLEFAIGQRLRKGSVGVWSSIHPALKGVGIASMFVSFMVGLYYNTIIALVMWYFFNSFQEPLPWSECPLNGNGTGEAGQSQ
;
A
#
# COMPACT_ATOMS: atom_id res chain seq x y z
N ALA A 1 0.47 18.02 17.32
CA ALA A 1 -0.92 17.79 17.76
C ALA A 1 -1.78 17.01 16.72
N PHE A 2 -1.23 15.99 16.06
CA PHE A 2 -1.97 15.11 15.11
C PHE A 2 -2.19 13.69 15.65
N MET A 3 -1.30 13.21 16.52
CA MET A 3 -1.40 11.87 17.12
C MET A 3 -2.65 11.71 18.00
N ILE A 4 -3.04 12.74 18.74
CA ILE A 4 -4.21 12.69 19.64
C ILE A 4 -5.51 12.41 18.85
N PRO A 5 -5.88 13.23 17.84
CA PRO A 5 -7.08 12.94 17.05
C PRO A 5 -6.98 11.62 16.26
N PHE A 6 -5.79 11.27 15.75
CA PHE A 6 -5.57 9.99 15.07
C PHE A 6 -5.88 8.78 15.96
N LEU A 7 -5.38 8.78 17.20
CA LEU A 7 -5.62 7.68 18.14
C LEU A 7 -7.11 7.57 18.53
N ILE A 8 -7.79 8.70 18.70
CA ILE A 8 -9.23 8.71 19.02
C ILE A 8 -10.04 8.09 17.86
N LEU A 9 -9.80 8.52 16.62
CA LEU A 9 -10.49 7.97 15.44
C LEU A 9 -10.15 6.48 15.23
N LEU A 10 -8.89 6.09 15.47
CA LEU A 10 -8.48 4.69 15.36
C LEU A 10 -9.22 3.79 16.37
N VAL A 11 -9.39 4.25 17.61
CA VAL A 11 -10.07 3.48 18.65
C VAL A 11 -11.58 3.45 18.44
N VAL A 12 -12.18 4.59 18.07
CA VAL A 12 -13.64 4.75 17.99
C VAL A 12 -14.22 4.25 16.67
N GLU A 13 -13.49 4.37 15.57
CA GLU A 13 -13.95 3.98 14.23
C GLU A 13 -13.16 2.81 13.67
N GLY A 14 -11.83 2.88 13.73
CA GLY A 14 -10.94 1.87 13.12
C GLY A 14 -11.10 0.47 13.75
N MET A 15 -10.95 0.37 15.07
CA MET A 15 -11.08 -0.90 15.78
C MET A 15 -12.46 -1.55 15.59
N PRO A 16 -13.61 -0.88 15.81
CA PRO A 16 -14.90 -1.53 15.65
C PRO A 16 -15.17 -1.99 14.21
N LEU A 17 -14.70 -1.23 13.21
CA LEU A 17 -14.86 -1.62 11.80
C LEU A 17 -14.03 -2.86 11.47
N LEU A 18 -12.79 -2.94 11.96
CA LEU A 18 -11.93 -4.13 11.83
C LEU A 18 -12.54 -5.34 12.53
N TYR A 19 -13.04 -5.17 13.76
CA TYR A 19 -13.70 -6.24 14.51
C TYR A 19 -14.96 -6.75 13.80
N LEU A 20 -15.77 -5.84 13.26
CA LEU A 20 -16.97 -6.20 12.51
C LEU A 20 -16.61 -6.99 11.24
N GLU A 21 -15.62 -6.54 10.48
CA GLU A 21 -15.17 -7.24 9.28
C GLU A 21 -14.62 -8.63 9.60
N PHE A 22 -13.80 -8.74 10.65
CA PHE A 22 -13.27 -10.01 11.11
C PHE A 22 -14.37 -10.97 11.59
N ALA A 23 -15.30 -10.49 12.41
CA ALA A 23 -16.41 -11.29 12.94
C ALA A 23 -17.32 -11.80 11.82
N ILE A 24 -17.64 -10.95 10.83
CA ILE A 24 -18.41 -11.33 9.65
C ILE A 24 -17.64 -12.36 8.80
N GLY A 25 -16.35 -12.14 8.57
CA GLY A 25 -15.48 -13.05 7.82
C GLY A 25 -15.42 -14.44 8.46
N GLN A 26 -15.26 -14.51 9.78
CA GLN A 26 -15.25 -15.77 10.53
C GLN A 26 -16.61 -16.48 10.51
N ARG A 27 -17.72 -15.74 10.60
CA ARG A 27 -19.08 -16.30 10.64
C ARG A 27 -19.54 -16.84 9.29
N LEU A 28 -19.31 -16.10 8.21
CA LEU A 28 -19.85 -16.43 6.89
C LEU A 28 -18.89 -17.28 6.05
N ARG A 29 -17.59 -17.28 6.33
CA ARG A 29 -16.54 -18.06 5.62
C ARG A 29 -16.66 -17.98 4.08
N LYS A 30 -17.13 -16.85 3.57
CA LYS A 30 -17.28 -16.55 2.15
C LYS A 30 -16.37 -15.38 1.78
N GLY A 31 -16.02 -15.27 0.50
CA GLY A 31 -15.31 -14.08 -0.02
C GLY A 31 -16.15 -12.81 0.14
N SER A 32 -15.50 -11.65 0.06
CA SER A 32 -16.12 -10.32 0.27
C SER A 32 -17.45 -10.15 -0.47
N VAL A 33 -17.51 -10.46 -1.77
CA VAL A 33 -18.75 -10.38 -2.58
C VAL A 33 -19.84 -11.33 -2.06
N GLY A 34 -19.46 -12.55 -1.65
CA GLY A 34 -20.40 -13.56 -1.16
C GLY A 34 -20.94 -13.27 0.24
N VAL A 35 -20.16 -12.58 1.08
CA VAL A 35 -20.56 -12.10 2.41
C VAL A 35 -21.63 -11.02 2.28
N TRP A 36 -21.35 -9.96 1.53
CA TRP A 36 -22.27 -8.83 1.40
C TRP A 36 -23.56 -9.20 0.66
N SER A 37 -23.48 -10.10 -0.32
CA SER A 37 -24.65 -10.66 -1.01
C SER A 37 -25.51 -11.56 -0.12
N SER A 38 -24.95 -12.17 0.93
CA SER A 38 -25.71 -13.01 1.88
C SER A 38 -26.44 -12.18 2.94
N ILE A 39 -25.95 -10.95 3.21
CA ILE A 39 -26.59 -10.02 4.15
C ILE A 39 -27.74 -9.27 3.45
N HIS A 40 -27.47 -8.64 2.31
CA HIS A 40 -28.51 -8.00 1.50
C HIS A 40 -28.04 -7.80 0.04
N PRO A 41 -28.87 -8.13 -0.97
CA PRO A 41 -28.46 -8.04 -2.38
C PRO A 41 -28.04 -6.63 -2.82
N ALA A 42 -28.58 -5.56 -2.22
CA ALA A 42 -28.14 -4.19 -2.51
C ALA A 42 -26.71 -3.88 -2.02
N LEU A 43 -26.20 -4.59 -1.01
CA LEU A 43 -24.84 -4.39 -0.49
C LEU A 43 -23.78 -5.15 -1.30
N LYS A 44 -24.18 -5.95 -2.30
CA LYS A 44 -23.25 -6.68 -3.18
C LYS A 44 -22.23 -5.74 -3.85
N GLY A 45 -22.61 -4.50 -4.14
CA GLY A 45 -21.71 -3.48 -4.71
C GLY A 45 -20.50 -3.18 -3.81
N VAL A 46 -20.68 -3.19 -2.49
CA VAL A 46 -19.59 -2.95 -1.51
C VAL A 46 -18.53 -4.04 -1.60
N GLY A 47 -18.94 -5.30 -1.75
CA GLY A 47 -18.01 -6.43 -1.91
C GLY A 47 -17.24 -6.40 -3.23
N ILE A 48 -17.86 -5.92 -4.31
CA ILE A 48 -17.17 -5.76 -5.61
C ILE A 48 -16.18 -4.59 -5.55
N ALA A 49 -16.59 -3.46 -4.94
CA ALA A 49 -15.72 -2.31 -4.75
C ALA A 49 -14.48 -2.68 -3.92
N SER A 50 -14.63 -3.43 -2.82
CA SER A 50 -13.50 -3.85 -2.01
C SER A 50 -12.55 -4.80 -2.75
N MET A 51 -13.08 -5.67 -3.62
CA MET A 51 -12.25 -6.53 -4.49
C MET A 51 -11.43 -5.70 -5.48
N PHE A 52 -12.04 -4.68 -6.11
CA PHE A 52 -11.35 -3.78 -7.04
C PHE A 52 -10.27 -2.95 -6.34
N VAL A 53 -10.58 -2.39 -5.17
CA VAL A 53 -9.61 -1.64 -4.35
C VAL A 53 -8.44 -2.54 -3.95
N SER A 54 -8.71 -3.77 -3.50
CA SER A 54 -7.65 -4.72 -3.14
C SER A 54 -6.76 -5.08 -4.34
N PHE A 55 -7.34 -5.19 -5.54
CA PHE A 55 -6.58 -5.43 -6.77
C PHE A 55 -5.68 -4.24 -7.14
N MET A 56 -6.22 -3.02 -7.14
CA MET A 56 -5.45 -1.78 -7.36
C MET A 56 -4.31 -1.65 -6.34
N VAL A 57 -4.61 -1.89 -5.06
CA VAL A 57 -3.65 -1.88 -3.95
C VAL A 57 -2.53 -2.89 -4.19
N GLY A 58 -2.88 -4.11 -4.57
CA GLY A 58 -1.92 -5.14 -4.93
C GLY A 58 -0.98 -4.69 -6.05
N LEU A 59 -1.50 -4.11 -7.13
CA LEU A 59 -0.67 -3.69 -8.26
C LEU A 59 0.39 -2.66 -7.85
N TYR A 60 0.00 -1.58 -7.18
CA TYR A 60 0.97 -0.53 -6.84
C TYR A 60 1.94 -0.97 -5.74
N TYR A 61 1.48 -1.72 -4.73
CA TYR A 61 2.36 -2.17 -3.64
C TYR A 61 3.42 -3.15 -4.14
N ASN A 62 3.08 -4.04 -5.08
CA ASN A 62 4.08 -4.93 -5.66
C ASN A 62 5.21 -4.17 -6.35
N THR A 63 4.90 -3.07 -7.05
CA THR A 63 5.92 -2.20 -7.64
C THR A 63 6.82 -1.56 -6.59
N ILE A 64 6.26 -1.07 -5.48
CA ILE A 64 7.05 -0.49 -4.38
C ILE A 64 7.94 -1.56 -3.76
N ILE A 65 7.43 -2.77 -3.51
CA ILE A 65 8.21 -3.88 -2.95
C ILE A 65 9.36 -4.24 -3.89
N ALA A 66 9.12 -4.32 -5.21
CA ALA A 66 10.16 -4.59 -6.19
C ALA A 66 11.26 -3.51 -6.16
N LEU A 67 10.87 -2.23 -6.06
CA LEU A 67 11.80 -1.12 -5.94
C LEU A 67 12.63 -1.23 -4.65
N VAL A 68 11.99 -1.47 -3.50
CA VAL A 68 12.67 -1.62 -2.21
C VAL A 68 13.62 -2.81 -2.22
N MET A 69 13.20 -3.95 -2.79
CA MET A 69 14.06 -5.13 -2.92
C MET A 69 15.27 -4.82 -3.82
N TRP A 70 15.08 -4.11 -4.92
CA TRP A 70 16.17 -3.66 -5.78
C TRP A 70 17.17 -2.77 -5.02
N TYR A 71 16.70 -1.77 -4.27
CA TYR A 71 17.56 -0.95 -3.41
C TYR A 71 18.26 -1.77 -2.33
N PHE A 72 17.56 -2.73 -1.71
CA PHE A 72 18.11 -3.59 -0.68
C PHE A 72 19.29 -4.43 -1.21
N PHE A 73 19.15 -5.06 -2.38
CA PHE A 73 20.24 -5.83 -2.98
C PHE A 73 21.39 -4.95 -3.47
N ASN A 74 21.11 -3.78 -4.03
CA ASN A 74 22.15 -2.83 -4.48
C ASN A 74 22.88 -2.15 -3.30
N SER A 75 22.33 -2.19 -2.08
CA SER A 75 23.00 -1.65 -0.89
C SER A 75 24.16 -2.50 -0.38
N PHE A 76 24.29 -3.75 -0.85
CA PHE A 76 25.43 -4.62 -0.51
C PHE A 76 26.62 -4.47 -1.49
N GLN A 77 26.52 -3.57 -2.45
CA GLN A 77 27.61 -3.26 -3.39
C GLN A 77 28.38 -2.02 -2.91
N GLU A 78 29.71 -2.11 -2.85
CA GLU A 78 30.62 -0.99 -2.60
C GLU A 78 31.40 -0.66 -3.88
N PRO A 79 31.38 0.58 -4.40
CA PRO A 79 30.63 1.76 -3.93
C PRO A 79 29.14 1.69 -4.27
N LEU A 80 28.30 2.37 -3.47
CA LEU A 80 26.85 2.38 -3.71
C LEU A 80 26.56 3.11 -5.04
N PRO A 81 25.69 2.60 -5.91
CA PRO A 81 25.48 3.16 -7.25
C PRO A 81 24.85 4.57 -7.26
N TRP A 82 24.39 5.06 -6.10
CA TRP A 82 23.88 6.41 -5.90
C TRP A 82 24.80 7.29 -5.04
N SER A 83 26.04 6.86 -4.77
CA SER A 83 27.02 7.68 -4.04
C SER A 83 27.65 8.77 -4.91
N GLU A 84 27.69 8.57 -6.24
CA GLU A 84 28.26 9.53 -7.18
C GLU A 84 27.18 10.13 -8.07
N CYS A 85 27.34 11.42 -8.41
CA CYS A 85 26.44 12.08 -9.33
C CYS A 85 26.65 11.54 -10.76
N PRO A 86 25.59 11.20 -11.51
CA PRO A 86 25.75 10.78 -12.89
C PRO A 86 26.37 11.92 -13.71
N LEU A 87 27.22 11.58 -14.67
CA LEU A 87 27.75 12.56 -15.61
C LEU A 87 26.60 13.18 -16.43
N ASN A 88 26.66 14.49 -16.65
CA ASN A 88 25.76 15.24 -17.52
C ASN A 88 25.79 14.66 -18.95
N GLY A 89 24.75 14.92 -19.75
CA GLY A 89 24.60 14.35 -21.10
C GLY A 89 25.73 14.69 -22.09
N ASN A 90 26.67 15.57 -21.69
CA ASN A 90 27.86 15.96 -22.43
C ASN A 90 29.15 15.28 -21.91
N GLY A 91 29.03 14.32 -20.98
CA GLY A 91 30.11 13.48 -20.46
C GLY A 91 31.23 14.23 -19.73
N THR A 92 30.99 15.49 -19.30
CA THR A 92 32.06 16.43 -18.91
C THR A 92 31.87 17.09 -17.54
N GLY A 93 30.76 16.83 -16.84
CA GLY A 93 30.53 17.32 -15.47
C GLY A 93 29.42 16.55 -14.74
N GLU A 94 29.33 16.69 -13.42
CA GLU A 94 28.30 16.02 -12.62
C GLU A 94 26.91 16.67 -12.84
N ALA A 95 25.88 15.86 -13.06
CA ALA A 95 24.51 16.31 -13.35
C ALA A 95 23.83 17.10 -12.21
N GLY A 96 24.50 17.23 -11.04
CA GLY A 96 24.07 18.02 -9.89
C GLY A 96 24.68 19.44 -9.82
N GLN A 97 25.65 19.79 -10.67
CA GLN A 97 26.12 21.18 -10.79
C GLN A 97 25.10 21.99 -11.59
N SER A 98 24.08 22.48 -10.87
CA SER A 98 23.24 23.59 -11.34
C SER A 98 24.15 24.80 -11.54
N GLN A 99 24.35 25.22 -12.77
CA GLN A 99 24.78 26.58 -13.09
C GLN A 99 23.55 27.44 -13.33
#